data_AF-A0A920SCU9-F1
#
_entry.id   AF-A0A920SCU9-F1
#
_cell.length_a   1.000
_cell.length_b   1.000
_cell.length_c   1.000
_cell.angle_alpha   90.00
_cell.angle_beta   90.00
_cell.angle_gamma   90.00
#
_symmetry.space_group_name_H-M   'P 1'
#
loop_
_entity.id
_entity.type
_entity.pdbx_description
1 polymer ?
#
loop_
_entity_poly.entity_id
_entity_poly.type
_entity_poly.pdbx_seq_one_letter_code
_entity_poly.pdbx_strand_id
1 'polypeptide(L)'
;MSVLSSPIAVASSIASRTKKMRIGFGVYLLPLANPIRIAEEVATLDHISNGRVEFGIGRGTFPEHHDAFNSPYPESRTRFDEYLEIILKAWTEEEVTFNGNHYSCQNIRVKPKPVQKPHPPIRVGVTSAETFQIIGRLGYPIFINPSRAFALSDLRAIY
;
A
#
# COMPACT_ATOMS: atom_id res chain seq x y z
N MET A 1 8.60 -7.79 -16.15
CA MET A 1 7.48 -8.74 -15.94
C MET A 1 7.36 -9.03 -14.45
N SER A 2 6.18 -8.82 -13.85
CA SER A 2 5.94 -9.34 -12.50
C SER A 2 5.72 -10.85 -12.59
N VAL A 3 6.45 -11.64 -11.80
CA VAL A 3 6.23 -13.09 -11.67
C VAL A 3 5.15 -13.42 -10.62
N LEU A 4 4.57 -12.38 -10.00
CA LEU A 4 3.60 -12.50 -8.93
C LEU A 4 2.46 -11.49 -9.16
N SER A 5 1.33 -11.98 -9.64
CA SER A 5 0.15 -11.16 -9.99
C SER A 5 -0.86 -11.02 -8.85
N SER A 6 -0.83 -11.91 -7.84
CA SER A 6 -1.73 -11.88 -6.68
C SER A 6 -0.94 -11.95 -5.36
N PRO A 7 -0.54 -10.79 -4.79
CA PRO A 7 0.22 -10.73 -3.54
C PRO A 7 -0.47 -11.39 -2.36
N ILE A 8 -1.80 -11.25 -2.25
CA ILE A 8 -2.58 -11.83 -1.13
C ILE A 8 -2.58 -13.35 -1.17
N ALA A 9 -2.75 -13.96 -2.34
CA ALA A 9 -2.80 -15.43 -2.45
C ALA A 9 -1.47 -16.06 -2.03
N VAL A 10 -0.35 -15.50 -2.51
CA VAL A 10 0.99 -15.98 -2.16
C VAL A 10 1.30 -15.72 -0.69
N ALA A 11 1.01 -14.52 -0.19
CA ALA A 11 1.22 -14.18 1.21
C ALA A 11 0.41 -15.06 2.17
N SER A 12 -0.83 -15.39 1.81
CA SER A 12 -1.68 -16.32 2.59
C SER A 12 -1.08 -17.72 2.63
N SER A 13 -0.59 -18.24 1.49
CA SER A 13 0.10 -19.54 1.44
C SER A 13 1.34 -19.57 2.34
N ILE A 14 2.15 -18.51 2.31
CA ILE A 14 3.32 -18.35 3.18
C ILE A 14 2.89 -18.26 4.66
N ALA A 15 1.83 -17.48 4.96
CA ALA A 15 1.31 -17.29 6.31
C ALA A 15 0.89 -18.61 6.94
N SER A 16 0.18 -19.47 6.20
CA SER A 16 -0.27 -20.78 6.70
C SER A 16 0.89 -21.75 6.94
N ARG A 17 1.99 -21.64 6.19
CA ARG A 17 3.15 -22.55 6.27
C ARG A 17 4.25 -22.10 7.23
N THR A 18 4.17 -20.87 7.76
CA THR A 18 5.20 -20.29 8.64
C THR A 18 4.59 -19.81 9.95
N LYS A 19 5.39 -19.83 11.03
CA LYS A 19 4.90 -19.46 12.38
C LYS A 19 5.50 -18.16 12.92
N LYS A 20 6.71 -17.77 12.48
CA LYS A 20 7.44 -16.62 13.03
C LYS A 20 7.81 -15.56 12.00
N MET A 21 7.99 -15.95 10.75
CA MET A 21 8.46 -15.07 9.67
C MET A 21 7.46 -13.94 9.41
N ARG A 22 7.93 -12.69 9.31
CA ARG A 22 7.09 -11.56 8.88
C ARG A 22 6.89 -11.61 7.36
N ILE A 23 5.73 -11.16 6.89
CA ILE A 23 5.31 -11.28 5.49
C ILE A 23 5.02 -9.88 4.97
N GLY A 24 5.90 -9.40 4.10
CA GLY A 24 5.81 -8.07 3.55
C GLY A 24 5.54 -8.06 2.06
N PHE A 25 4.81 -7.06 1.60
CA PHE A 25 4.67 -6.73 0.20
C PHE A 25 5.79 -5.77 -0.22
N GLY A 26 6.39 -5.99 -1.39
CA GLY A 26 7.39 -5.09 -1.97
C GLY A 26 7.10 -4.82 -3.44
N VAL A 27 5.91 -4.35 -3.83
CA VAL A 27 4.89 -3.64 -3.05
C VAL A 27 3.47 -4.03 -3.48
N TYR A 28 2.45 -3.72 -2.67
CA TYR A 28 1.04 -3.74 -3.08
C TYR A 28 0.71 -2.42 -3.80
N LEU A 29 0.20 -2.51 -5.04
CA LEU A 29 -0.11 -1.33 -5.86
C LEU A 29 -1.51 -0.80 -5.54
N LEU A 30 -1.61 0.23 -4.71
CA LEU A 30 -2.90 0.76 -4.26
C LEU A 30 -3.77 1.26 -5.41
N PRO A 31 -3.27 2.07 -6.36
CA PRO A 31 -4.13 2.67 -7.38
C PRO A 31 -4.81 1.66 -8.33
N LEU A 32 -4.36 0.41 -8.34
CA LEU A 32 -4.81 -0.61 -9.29
C LEU A 32 -5.91 -1.52 -8.73
N ALA A 33 -6.40 -1.28 -7.52
CA ALA A 33 -7.40 -2.12 -6.87
C ALA A 33 -8.41 -1.28 -6.07
N ASN A 34 -9.50 -1.91 -5.65
CA ASN A 34 -10.49 -1.27 -4.79
C ASN A 34 -9.93 -1.12 -3.36
N PRO A 35 -9.93 0.10 -2.76
CA PRO A 35 -9.32 0.33 -1.45
C PRO A 35 -10.02 -0.40 -0.31
N ILE A 36 -11.34 -0.59 -0.38
CA ILE A 36 -12.11 -1.36 0.61
C ILE A 36 -11.70 -2.82 0.55
N ARG A 37 -11.59 -3.38 -0.66
CA ARG A 37 -11.13 -4.76 -0.86
C ARG A 37 -9.71 -4.97 -0.32
N ILE A 38 -8.81 -4.03 -0.56
CA ILE A 38 -7.44 -4.07 -0.01
C ILE A 38 -7.49 -4.09 1.52
N ALA A 39 -8.29 -3.22 2.14
CA ALA A 39 -8.43 -3.15 3.59
C ALA A 39 -8.94 -4.48 4.18
N GLU A 40 -9.95 -5.09 3.56
CA GLU A 40 -10.50 -6.40 3.96
C GLU A 40 -9.49 -7.53 3.81
N GLU A 41 -8.84 -7.63 2.65
CA GLU A 41 -7.90 -8.70 2.33
C GLU A 41 -6.66 -8.67 3.25
N VAL A 42 -6.10 -7.48 3.47
CA VAL A 42 -4.91 -7.31 4.30
C VAL A 42 -5.24 -7.51 5.78
N ALA A 43 -6.40 -7.03 6.26
CA ALA A 43 -6.84 -7.33 7.61
C ALA A 43 -7.06 -8.83 7.81
N THR A 44 -7.70 -9.50 6.84
CA THR A 44 -7.90 -10.95 6.88
C THR A 44 -6.58 -11.70 6.90
N LEU A 45 -5.62 -11.32 6.05
CA LEU A 45 -4.27 -11.88 6.07
C LEU A 45 -3.56 -11.63 7.40
N ASP A 46 -3.77 -10.46 8.01
CA ASP A 46 -3.21 -10.14 9.33
C ASP A 46 -3.72 -11.12 10.39
N HIS A 47 -5.01 -11.48 10.36
CA HIS A 47 -5.58 -12.54 11.19
C HIS A 47 -4.99 -13.92 10.87
N ILE A 48 -4.96 -14.32 9.60
CA ILE A 48 -4.39 -15.63 9.17
C ILE A 48 -2.94 -15.76 9.64
N SER A 49 -2.18 -14.66 9.56
CA SER A 49 -0.78 -14.63 9.93
C SER A 49 -0.55 -14.44 11.43
N ASN A 50 -1.58 -14.13 12.22
CA ASN A 50 -1.46 -13.72 13.62
C ASN A 50 -0.53 -12.51 13.81
N GLY A 51 -0.80 -11.43 13.07
CA GLY A 51 -0.12 -10.15 13.24
C GLY A 51 1.28 -10.07 12.62
N ARG A 52 1.55 -10.84 11.56
CA ARG A 52 2.88 -10.89 10.92
C ARG A 52 2.96 -10.12 9.60
N VAL A 53 1.91 -9.41 9.21
CA VAL A 53 1.87 -8.64 7.96
C VAL A 53 2.67 -7.35 8.08
N GLU A 54 3.45 -7.05 7.05
CA GLU A 54 4.03 -5.73 6.76
C GLU A 54 3.35 -5.18 5.50
N PHE A 55 2.58 -4.10 5.65
CA PHE A 55 1.81 -3.49 4.57
C PHE A 55 2.68 -2.57 3.71
N GLY A 56 3.52 -3.19 2.88
CA GLY A 56 4.35 -2.48 1.92
C GLY A 56 3.57 -2.06 0.68
N ILE A 57 3.50 -0.77 0.41
CA ILE A 57 2.62 -0.19 -0.61
C ILE A 57 3.41 0.65 -1.60
N GLY A 58 2.85 0.81 -2.80
CA GLY A 58 3.41 1.73 -3.78
C GLY A 58 2.41 2.12 -4.86
N ARG A 59 2.86 3.05 -5.69
CA ARG A 59 2.04 3.66 -6.74
C ARG A 59 2.02 2.84 -8.03
N GLY A 60 3.13 2.17 -8.34
CA GLY A 60 3.39 1.63 -9.68
C GLY A 60 4.17 2.63 -10.53
N THR A 61 5.00 2.14 -11.45
CA THR A 61 5.89 2.98 -12.29
C THR A 61 5.75 2.70 -13.79
N PHE A 62 4.86 1.80 -14.18
CA PHE A 62 4.66 1.35 -15.55
C PHE A 62 3.28 1.79 -16.01
N PRO A 63 3.16 2.84 -16.84
CA PRO A 63 1.87 3.35 -17.32
C PRO A 63 1.02 2.28 -18.00
N GLU A 64 1.63 1.31 -18.69
CA GLU A 64 0.90 0.26 -19.42
C GLU A 64 0.11 -0.64 -18.46
N HIS A 65 0.61 -0.85 -17.23
CA HIS A 65 -0.12 -1.57 -16.20
C HIS A 65 -1.31 -0.74 -15.69
N HIS A 66 -1.16 0.57 -15.58
CA HIS A 66 -2.24 1.45 -15.13
C HIS A 66 -3.42 1.46 -16.09
N ASP A 67 -3.13 1.52 -17.38
CA ASP A 67 -4.14 1.50 -18.43
C ASP A 67 -4.95 0.19 -18.43
N ALA A 68 -4.28 -0.96 -18.22
CA ALA A 68 -4.93 -2.27 -18.15
C ALA A 68 -5.93 -2.41 -16.98
N PHE A 69 -5.76 -1.63 -15.90
CA PHE A 69 -6.64 -1.62 -14.73
C PHE A 69 -7.63 -0.44 -14.74
N ASN A 70 -7.73 0.31 -15.85
CA ASN A 70 -8.56 1.51 -15.95
C ASN A 70 -8.26 2.54 -14.84
N SER A 71 -6.98 2.68 -14.48
CA SER A 71 -6.51 3.59 -13.42
C SER A 71 -5.39 4.46 -13.99
N PRO A 72 -5.73 5.56 -14.69
CA PRO A 72 -4.78 6.34 -15.48
C PRO A 72 -3.51 6.73 -14.70
N TYR A 73 -2.35 6.52 -15.30
CA TYR A 73 -1.07 6.81 -14.63
C TYR A 73 -0.93 8.25 -14.11
N PRO A 74 -1.42 9.30 -14.80
CA PRO A 74 -1.39 10.68 -14.27
C PRO A 74 -2.15 10.85 -12.95
N GLU A 75 -3.17 10.04 -12.69
CA GLU A 75 -3.98 10.07 -11.47
C GLU A 75 -3.41 9.18 -10.35
N SER A 76 -2.40 8.36 -10.67
CA SER A 76 -1.88 7.33 -9.77
C SER A 76 -1.46 7.87 -8.40
N ARG A 77 -0.98 9.12 -8.34
CA ARG A 77 -0.59 9.76 -7.08
C ARG A 77 -1.81 10.10 -6.21
N THR A 78 -2.76 10.84 -6.76
CA THR A 78 -3.95 11.27 -6.02
C THR A 78 -4.82 10.08 -5.64
N ARG A 79 -4.88 9.04 -6.49
CA ARG A 79 -5.45 7.73 -6.14
C ARG A 79 -4.72 7.06 -4.98
N PHE A 80 -3.39 7.03 -5.00
CA PHE A 80 -2.61 6.43 -3.91
C PHE A 80 -2.89 7.12 -2.57
N ASP A 81 -2.90 8.45 -2.56
CA ASP A 81 -3.14 9.24 -1.35
C ASP A 81 -4.57 9.01 -0.81
N GLU A 82 -5.60 9.11 -1.65
CA GLU A 82 -7.00 8.83 -1.27
C GLU A 82 -7.17 7.39 -0.77
N TYR A 83 -6.56 6.41 -1.44
CA TYR A 83 -6.78 5.00 -1.12
C TYR A 83 -6.07 4.63 0.19
N LEU A 84 -4.88 5.18 0.44
CA LEU A 84 -4.21 5.03 1.72
C LEU A 84 -5.08 5.60 2.86
N GLU A 85 -5.65 6.78 2.68
CA GLU A 85 -6.55 7.39 3.67
C GLU A 85 -7.77 6.50 3.94
N ILE A 86 -8.46 6.03 2.89
CA ILE A 86 -9.63 5.14 3.01
C ILE A 86 -9.25 3.87 3.77
N ILE A 87 -8.12 3.24 3.44
CA ILE A 87 -7.67 1.99 4.07
C ILE A 87 -7.37 2.21 5.56
N LEU A 88 -6.68 3.31 5.89
CA LEU A 88 -6.38 3.66 7.28
C LEU A 88 -7.66 3.87 8.08
N LYS A 89 -8.60 4.70 7.58
CA LYS A 89 -9.91 4.89 8.20
C LYS A 89 -10.66 3.57 8.36
N ALA A 90 -10.63 2.72 7.33
CA ALA A 90 -11.28 1.41 7.36
C ALA A 90 -10.72 0.49 8.45
N TRP A 91 -9.48 0.67 8.89
CA TRP A 91 -8.90 -0.10 9.98
C TRP A 91 -9.04 0.56 11.36
N THR A 92 -9.11 1.88 11.44
CA THR A 92 -9.09 2.62 12.71
C THR A 92 -10.45 3.13 13.16
N GLU A 93 -11.40 3.32 12.25
CA GLU A 93 -12.73 3.84 12.54
C GLU A 93 -13.78 2.72 12.43
N GLU A 94 -14.88 2.80 13.17
CA GLU A 94 -15.95 1.78 13.08
C GLU A 94 -16.74 1.87 11.78
N GLU A 95 -16.93 3.09 11.27
CA GLU A 95 -17.69 3.40 10.06
C GLU A 95 -16.96 4.46 9.25
N VAL A 96 -16.89 4.27 7.93
CA VAL A 96 -16.17 5.16 7.01
C VAL A 96 -17.14 5.72 5.99
N THR A 97 -17.13 7.04 5.89
CA THR A 97 -17.69 7.79 4.77
C THR A 97 -16.56 8.60 4.16
N PHE A 98 -16.37 8.47 2.84
CA PHE A 98 -15.32 9.15 2.12
C PHE A 98 -15.87 9.70 0.81
N ASN A 99 -15.48 10.92 0.47
CA ASN A 99 -15.86 11.56 -0.78
C ASN A 99 -14.62 12.15 -1.44
N GLY A 100 -13.97 11.35 -2.27
CA GLY A 100 -12.78 11.73 -3.02
C GLY A 100 -13.07 11.96 -4.49
N ASN A 101 -12.01 12.28 -5.23
CA ASN A 101 -12.10 12.43 -6.68
C ASN A 101 -12.12 11.08 -7.39
N HIS A 102 -11.50 10.06 -6.78
CA HIS A 102 -11.31 8.74 -7.40
C HIS A 102 -12.11 7.63 -6.74
N TYR A 103 -12.56 7.84 -5.51
CA TYR A 103 -13.38 6.89 -4.79
C TYR A 103 -14.32 7.61 -3.84
N SER A 104 -15.58 7.18 -3.81
CA SER A 104 -16.57 7.67 -2.85
C SER A 104 -17.37 6.51 -2.30
N CYS A 105 -17.70 6.60 -1.02
CA CYS A 105 -18.41 5.58 -0.28
C CYS A 105 -19.07 6.19 0.96
N GLN A 106 -20.16 5.57 1.42
CA GLN A 106 -20.94 6.07 2.55
C GLN A 106 -21.25 4.94 3.53
N ASN A 107 -21.08 5.23 4.81
CA ASN A 107 -21.46 4.39 5.95
C ASN A 107 -20.98 2.94 5.85
N ILE A 108 -19.78 2.69 5.29
CA ILE A 108 -19.24 1.34 5.21
C ILE A 108 -18.55 0.94 6.50
N ARG A 109 -18.68 -0.34 6.85
CA ARG A 109 -18.06 -0.92 8.05
C ARG A 109 -17.19 -2.11 7.65
N VAL A 110 -15.91 -1.83 7.41
CA VAL A 110 -14.95 -2.86 7.02
C VAL A 110 -14.67 -3.80 8.19
N LYS A 111 -14.83 -5.11 7.93
CA LYS A 111 -14.49 -6.19 8.86
C LYS A 111 -13.77 -7.32 8.10
N PRO A 112 -12.82 -8.05 8.73
CA PRO A 112 -12.33 -7.81 10.08
C PRO A 112 -11.47 -6.53 10.15
N LYS A 113 -11.29 -5.98 11.37
CA LYS A 113 -10.20 -5.01 11.62
C LYS A 113 -8.89 -5.78 11.80
N PRO A 114 -7.72 -5.19 11.51
CA PRO A 114 -6.44 -5.87 11.73
C PRO A 114 -6.24 -6.27 13.20
N VAL A 115 -5.47 -7.35 13.40
CA VAL A 115 -5.01 -7.79 14.72
C VAL A 115 -3.98 -6.81 15.26
N GLN A 116 -3.03 -6.40 14.40
CA GLN A 116 -2.04 -5.37 14.72
C GLN A 116 -2.74 -4.01 14.93
N LYS A 117 -2.28 -3.25 15.94
CA LYS A 117 -2.81 -1.92 16.28
C LYS A 117 -1.75 -0.83 16.07
N PRO A 118 -2.12 0.36 15.55
CA PRO A 118 -3.45 0.71 15.02
C PRO A 118 -3.80 -0.02 13.71
N HIS A 119 -2.78 -0.48 12.98
CA HIS A 119 -2.87 -1.26 11.74
C HIS A 119 -1.54 -2.00 11.52
N PRO A 120 -1.41 -2.87 10.50
CA PRO A 120 -0.11 -3.46 10.14
C PRO A 120 0.93 -2.38 9.83
N PRO A 121 2.22 -2.58 10.17
CA PRO A 121 3.28 -1.61 9.85
C PRO A 121 3.33 -1.30 8.36
N ILE A 122 3.39 -0.01 8.01
CA ILE A 122 3.36 0.47 6.64
C ILE A 122 4.78 0.76 6.17
N ARG A 123 5.08 0.40 4.92
CA ARG A 123 6.30 0.82 4.23
C ARG A 123 5.95 1.30 2.83
N VAL A 124 6.60 2.34 2.33
CA VAL A 124 6.24 2.91 1.03
C VAL A 124 7.37 2.77 0.03
N GLY A 125 7.07 2.25 -1.15
CA GLY A 125 7.99 2.22 -2.29
C GLY A 125 8.21 3.62 -2.85
N VAL A 126 9.47 4.05 -2.92
CA VAL A 126 9.86 5.37 -3.38
C VAL A 126 10.78 5.28 -4.59
N THR A 127 10.48 6.05 -5.63
CA THR A 127 11.27 6.07 -6.89
C THR A 127 11.59 7.49 -7.38
N SER A 128 11.34 8.54 -6.60
CA SER A 128 11.70 9.92 -6.93
C SER A 128 12.18 10.69 -5.70
N ALA A 129 13.01 11.71 -5.91
CA ALA A 129 13.49 12.60 -4.84
C ALA A 129 12.34 13.31 -4.10
N GLU A 130 11.32 13.74 -4.85
CA GLU A 130 10.13 14.39 -4.31
C GLU A 130 9.34 13.46 -3.38
N THR A 131 9.07 12.23 -3.81
CA THR A 131 8.36 11.24 -2.98
C THR A 131 9.16 10.86 -1.74
N PHE A 132 10.50 10.88 -1.81
CA PHE A 132 11.39 10.65 -0.67
C PHE A 132 11.09 11.61 0.50
N GLN A 133 10.99 12.90 0.21
CA GLN A 133 10.71 13.89 1.24
C GLN A 133 9.31 13.78 1.81
N ILE A 134 8.33 13.53 0.95
CA ILE A 134 6.92 13.49 1.34
C ILE A 134 6.69 12.29 2.26
N ILE A 135 7.21 11.12 1.90
CA ILE A 135 7.13 9.94 2.76
C ILE A 135 7.96 10.12 4.04
N GLY A 136 9.11 10.77 3.96
CA GLY A 136 9.92 11.11 5.14
C GLY A 136 9.17 12.01 6.14
N ARG A 137 8.44 13.02 5.65
CA ARG A 137 7.59 13.90 6.50
C ARG A 137 6.42 13.15 7.13
N LEU A 138 5.88 12.14 6.44
CA LEU A 138 4.82 11.26 6.96
C LEU A 138 5.33 10.22 7.97
N GLY A 139 6.65 10.09 8.16
CA GLY A 139 7.24 9.19 9.14
C GLY A 139 7.20 7.71 8.76
N TYR A 140 6.94 7.37 7.49
CA TYR A 140 6.91 5.98 7.05
C TYR A 140 8.29 5.48 6.62
N PRO A 141 8.67 4.24 6.98
CA PRO A 141 9.82 3.57 6.38
C PRO A 141 9.65 3.40 4.86
N ILE A 142 10.77 3.39 4.13
CA ILE A 142 10.78 3.34 2.67
C ILE A 142 11.36 2.05 2.11
N PHE A 143 10.88 1.64 0.94
CA PHE A 143 11.61 0.77 0.02
C PHE A 143 12.25 1.62 -1.07
N ILE A 144 13.55 1.48 -1.24
CA ILE A 144 14.30 2.15 -2.29
C ILE A 144 14.45 1.17 -3.45
N ASN A 145 14.07 1.59 -4.66
CA ASN A 145 14.48 0.89 -5.86
C ASN A 145 15.90 1.37 -6.26
N PRO A 146 16.94 0.53 -6.09
CA PRO A 146 18.31 0.95 -6.37
C PRO A 146 18.56 1.23 -7.86
N SER A 147 17.74 0.66 -8.77
CA SER A 147 17.88 0.90 -10.21
C SER A 147 17.28 2.24 -10.68
N ARG A 148 16.61 2.97 -9.78
CA ARG A 148 16.08 4.32 -10.02
C ARG A 148 16.51 5.30 -8.93
N ALA A 149 17.46 4.92 -8.09
CA ALA A 149 17.98 5.77 -7.04
C ALA A 149 18.98 6.77 -7.65
N PHE A 150 18.74 8.03 -7.36
CA PHE A 150 19.72 9.08 -7.51
C PHE A 150 20.84 8.86 -6.48
N ALA A 151 22.08 9.25 -6.80
CA ALA A 151 23.14 9.23 -5.80
C ALA A 151 22.78 10.20 -4.66
N LEU A 152 23.27 9.95 -3.43
CA LEU A 152 23.08 10.87 -2.30
C LEU A 152 23.53 12.31 -2.63
N SER A 153 24.50 12.46 -3.56
CA SER A 153 24.94 13.73 -4.12
C SER A 153 23.85 14.49 -4.87
N ASP A 154 22.96 13.78 -5.56
CA ASP A 154 21.91 14.37 -6.40
C ASP A 154 20.80 14.97 -5.53
N LEU A 155 20.60 14.43 -4.32
CA LEU A 155 19.69 14.98 -3.33
C LEU A 155 20.23 16.25 -2.66
N ARG A 156 21.56 16.43 -2.61
CA ARG A 156 22.25 17.62 -2.09
C ARG A 156 22.22 18.82 -3.04
N ALA A 157 21.89 18.63 -4.31
CA ALA A 157 21.78 19.75 -5.26
C ALA A 157 20.42 20.47 -5.20
N ILE A 158 19.45 19.84 -4.53
CA ILE A 158 18.07 20.33 -4.41
C ILE A 158 17.87 21.09 -3.09
N TYR A 159 18.85 21.05 -2.17
CA TYR A 159 18.83 21.66 -0.83
C TYR A 159 20.21 22.14 -0.41
#